data_AF-A0A392STA5-F1
#
_entry.id   AF-A0A392STA5-F1
#
_cell.length_a   1.000
_cell.length_b   1.000
_cell.length_c   1.000
_cell.angle_alpha   90.00
_cell.angle_beta   90.00
_cell.angle_gamma   90.00
#
_symmetry.space_group_name_H-M   'P 1'
#
loop_
_entity.id
_entity.type
_entity.pdbx_description
1 polymer ?
#
loop_
_entity_poly.entity_id
_entity_poly.type
_entity_poly.pdbx_seq_one_letter_code
_entity_poly.pdbx_strand_id
1 'polypeptide(L)' 'MGWGGPRPNDVELKRLILSETHKSGFFIHPGSTKMYQDLKRDFLWPNMKTEIAEFVSRCM' A
#
# COMPACT_ATOMS: atom_id res chain seq x y z
N MET A 1 -14.47 24.77 -1.52
CA MET A 1 -13.35 24.09 -2.20
C MET A 1 -13.58 22.60 -2.03
N GLY A 2 -13.96 21.91 -3.11
CA GLY A 2 -14.36 20.51 -3.05
C GLY A 2 -13.15 19.62 -2.82
N TRP A 3 -13.15 18.85 -1.74
CA TRP A 3 -12.23 17.74 -1.54
C TRP A 3 -12.53 16.72 -2.64
N GLY A 4 -11.76 16.78 -3.72
CA GLY A 4 -11.68 15.70 -4.70
C GLY A 4 -11.03 14.50 -4.02
N GLY A 5 -11.81 13.78 -3.22
CA GLY A 5 -11.38 12.55 -2.60
C GLY A 5 -10.97 11.53 -3.66
N PRO A 6 -9.93 10.72 -3.41
CA PRO A 6 -9.47 9.72 -4.36
C PRO A 6 -10.61 8.75 -4.64
N ARG A 7 -10.92 8.59 -5.93
CA ARG A 7 -11.98 7.71 -6.42
C ARG A 7 -11.64 6.25 -6.09
N PRO A 8 -12.63 5.32 -6.08
CA PRO A 8 -12.47 3.95 -5.58
C PRO A 8 -11.38 3.09 -6.26
N ASN A 9 -10.82 3.57 -7.38
CA ASN A 9 -9.77 2.92 -8.17
C ASN A 9 -8.60 3.86 -8.47
N ASP A 10 -8.25 4.74 -7.54
CA ASP A 10 -7.09 5.60 -7.69
C ASP A 10 -5.79 4.77 -7.51
N VAL A 11 -5.34 4.20 -8.63
CA VAL A 11 -4.13 3.37 -8.72
C VAL A 11 -2.91 4.17 -8.24
N GLU A 12 -2.85 5.47 -8.52
CA GLU A 12 -1.76 6.32 -8.05
C GLU A 12 -1.79 6.50 -6.54
N LEU A 13 -2.97 6.71 -5.94
CA LEU A 13 -3.09 6.74 -4.48
C LEU A 13 -2.61 5.43 -3.85
N LYS A 14 -3.09 4.28 -4.36
CA LYS A 14 -2.69 2.96 -3.86
C LYS A 14 -1.17 2.78 -3.93
N ARG A 15 -0.57 3.15 -5.06
CA ARG A 15 0.87 3.08 -5.27
C ARG A 15 1.65 3.99 -4.32
N LEU A 16 1.14 5.20 -4.07
CA LEU A 16 1.73 6.13 -3.11
C LEU A 16 1.70 5.55 -1.68
N ILE A 17 0.54 5.05 -1.25
CA ILE A 17 0.36 4.40 0.06
C ILE A 17 1.33 3.22 0.22
N LEU A 18 1.44 2.35 -0.80
CA LEU A 18 2.35 1.20 -0.79
C LEU A 18 3.82 1.64 -0.71
N SER A 19 4.21 2.64 -1.50
CA SER A 19 5.56 3.23 -1.51
C SER A 19 5.95 3.83 -0.16
N GLU A 20 5.11 4.69 0.40
CA GLU A 20 5.42 5.36 1.68
C GLU A 20 5.47 4.35 2.83
N THR A 21 4.60 3.35 2.82
CA THR A 21 4.63 2.25 3.80
C THR A 21 5.91 1.43 3.69
N HIS A 22 6.36 1.14 2.46
CA HIS A 22 7.60 0.41 2.23
C HIS A 22 8.83 1.18 2.70
N LYS A 23 8.88 2.50 2.47
CA LYS A 23 9.98 3.38 2.94
C LYS A 23 9.99 3.58 4.44
N SER A 24 8.82 3.65 5.08
CA SER A 24 8.70 3.81 6.55
C SER A 24 9.07 2.54 7.32
N GLY A 25 9.08 1.37 6.67
CA GLY A 25 9.51 0.10 7.25
C GLY A 25 11.02 0.00 7.30
N PHE A 26 11.63 0.65 8.31
CA PHE A 26 13.05 0.60 8.64
C PHE A 26 13.71 -0.75 8.26
N PHE A 27 14.53 -0.69 7.20
CA PHE A 27 15.66 -1.57 6.87
C PHE A 27 15.55 -3.03 7.32
N ILE A 28 14.87 -3.82 6.48
CA ILE A 28 15.02 -5.25 6.15
C ILE A 28 13.64 -5.62 5.59
N HIS A 29 13.54 -5.73 4.26
CA HIS A 29 12.31 -5.91 3.46
C HIS A 29 11.05 -6.20 4.31
N PRO A 30 10.20 -5.19 4.59
CA PRO A 30 8.93 -5.47 5.24
C PRO A 30 8.17 -6.45 4.35
N GLY A 31 8.03 -7.69 4.84
CA GLY A 31 7.31 -8.72 4.11
C GLY A 31 5.87 -8.29 3.85
N SER A 32 5.25 -8.86 2.83
CA SER A 32 3.85 -8.57 2.46
C SER A 32 2.89 -8.66 3.64
N THR A 33 3.14 -9.57 4.59
CA THR A 33 2.38 -9.70 5.84
C THR A 33 2.42 -8.44 6.69
N LYS A 34 3.60 -7.85 6.90
CA LYS A 34 3.75 -6.64 7.72
C LYS A 34 3.11 -5.44 7.04
N MET A 35 3.34 -5.25 5.74
CA MET A 35 2.70 -4.18 4.97
C MET A 35 1.17 -4.30 5.00
N TYR A 36 0.61 -5.51 4.88
CA TYR A 36 -0.84 -5.70 5.01
C TYR A 36 -1.35 -5.36 6.41
N GLN A 37 -0.64 -5.73 7.47
CA GLN A 37 -1.03 -5.42 8.84
C GLN A 37 -0.99 -3.92 9.13
N ASP A 38 0.03 -3.22 8.65
CA ASP A 38 0.18 -1.77 8.83
C ASP A 38 -0.91 -1.01 8.05
N LEU A 39 -1.19 -1.43 6.81
CA LEU A 39 -2.15 -0.75 5.95
C LEU A 39 -3.62 -1.05 6.30
N LYS A 40 -3.96 -2.28 6.68
CA LYS A 40 -5.37 -2.67 6.95
C LYS A 40 -6.04 -1.89 8.09
N ARG A 41 -5.25 -1.23 8.93
CA ARG A 41 -5.75 -0.42 10.05
C ARG A 41 -6.42 0.85 9.53
N ASP A 42 -5.84 1.45 8.51
CA ASP A 42 -6.18 2.80 8.04
C ASP A 42 -6.80 2.77 6.63
N PHE A 43 -6.57 1.71 5.86
CA PHE A 43 -7.06 1.54 4.49
C PHE A 43 -7.53 0.12 4.20
N LEU A 44 -8.62 -0.01 3.44
CA LEU A 44 -9.11 -1.31 2.99
C LEU A 44 -9.61 -1.21 1.54
N TRP A 45 -9.13 -2.10 0.67
CA TRP A 45 -9.60 -2.18 -0.72
C TRP A 45 -9.59 -3.62 -1.25
N PRO A 46 -10.35 -3.92 -2.32
CA PRO A 46 -10.34 -5.24 -2.95
C PRO A 46 -8.95 -5.62 -3.46
N ASN A 47 -8.56 -6.89 -3.32
CA ASN A 47 -7.27 -7.42 -3.78
C ASN A 47 -6.02 -6.83 -3.11
N MET A 48 -6.17 -6.09 -2.01
CA MET A 48 -5.07 -5.44 -1.28
C MET A 48 -3.90 -6.39 -0.94
N LYS A 49 -4.17 -7.63 -0.52
CA LYS A 49 -3.12 -8.62 -0.25
C LYS A 49 -2.31 -8.99 -1.50
N THR A 50 -2.98 -9.16 -2.64
CA THR A 50 -2.36 -9.49 -3.92
C THR A 50 -1.54 -8.31 -4.43
N GLU A 51 -2.11 -7.09 -4.39
CA GLU A 51 -1.42 -5.87 -4.81
C GLU A 51 -0.17 -5.60 -3.94
N ILE A 52 -0.22 -5.88 -2.64
CA ILE A 52 0.95 -5.80 -1.74
C ILE A 52 2.02 -6.84 -2.11
N ALA A 53 1.61 -8.09 -2.36
CA ALA A 53 2.55 -9.15 -2.73
C ALA A 53 3.27 -8.85 -4.06
N GLU A 54 2.53 -8.34 -5.05
CA GLU A 54 3.10 -7.88 -6.32
C GLU A 54 3.98 -6.65 -6.17
N PHE A 55 3.65 -5.74 -5.26
CA PHE A 55 4.48 -4.56 -4.98
C PHE A 55 5.82 -4.99 -4.38
N VAL A 56 5.79 -5.84 -3.34
CA VAL A 56 7.00 -6.32 -2.66
C VAL A 56 7.88 -7.17 -3.59
N SER A 57 7.30 -7.99 -4.47
CA SER A 57 8.07 -8.83 -5.40
C SER A 57 8.85 -8.02 -6.44
N ARG A 58 8.37 -6.81 -6.80
CA ARG A 58 9.06 -5.89 -7.72
C ARG A 58 10.13 -5.03 -7.02
N CYS A 59 10.20 -5.07 -5.69
CA CYS A 59 11.15 -4.31 -4.89
C CYS A 59 12.37 -5.14 -4.43
N MET A 60 12.62 -6.32 -5.03
CA MET A 60 13.89 -7.06 -4.89
C MET A 60 14.96 -6.50 -5.82
#